data_AF-A0A0U3SK59-F1
#
_entry.id   AF-A0A0U3SK59-F1
#
_cell.length_a   1.000
_cell.length_b   1.000
_cell.length_c   1.000
_cell.angle_alpha   90.00
_cell.angle_beta   90.00
_cell.angle_gamma   90.00
#
_symmetry.space_group_name_H-M   'P 1'
#
loop_
_entity.id
_entity.type
_entity.pdbx_description
1 polymer ?
#
loop_
_entity_poly.entity_id
_entity_poly.type
_entity_poly.pdbx_seq_one_letter_code
_entity_poly.pdbx_strand_id
1 'polypeptide(L)'
;MQGLSYWQVGRILEISHTRAETVQKLAEAIYKPKILTVRKQRNFIAVDETVIKINGQKRFLWAAIDVESKEILAVWITATRNWWVARDFILVVLKSCEGRPVFLIDNARVQVCF
;
A
#
# COMPACT_ATOMS: atom_id res chain seq x y z
N MET A 1 -6.90 -13.40 -9.20
CA MET A 1 -6.82 -12.70 -7.91
C MET A 1 -7.39 -11.32 -8.18
N GLN A 2 -8.41 -10.91 -7.42
CA GLN A 2 -9.03 -9.60 -7.61
C GLN A 2 -8.28 -8.62 -6.70
N GLY A 3 -7.82 -7.50 -7.26
CA GLY A 3 -7.24 -6.38 -6.53
C GLY A 3 -8.13 -5.91 -5.37
N LEU A 4 -7.63 -4.95 -4.61
CA LEU A 4 -8.32 -4.53 -3.39
C LEU A 4 -9.75 -4.08 -3.68
N SER A 5 -10.70 -4.65 -2.93
CA SER A 5 -12.11 -4.31 -3.12
C SER A 5 -12.35 -2.83 -2.81
N TYR A 6 -13.29 -2.23 -3.55
CA TYR A 6 -13.72 -0.85 -3.34
C TYR A 6 -14.05 -0.54 -1.87
N TRP A 7 -14.56 -1.51 -1.12
CA TRP A 7 -14.85 -1.42 0.32
C TRP A 7 -13.60 -1.31 1.19
N GLN A 8 -12.54 -2.04 0.87
CA GLN A 8 -11.28 -1.97 1.62
C GLN A 8 -10.56 -0.66 1.35
N VAL A 9 -10.56 -0.22 0.08
CA VAL A 9 -10.09 1.11 -0.31
C VAL A 9 -10.94 2.18 0.39
N GLY A 10 -12.26 2.00 0.41
CA GLY A 10 -13.22 2.84 1.11
C GLY A 10 -12.89 2.98 2.59
N ARG A 11 -12.58 1.89 3.31
CA ARG A 11 -12.21 1.93 4.73
C ARG A 11 -10.88 2.64 4.99
N ILE A 12 -9.89 2.44 4.11
CA ILE A 12 -8.60 3.17 4.16
C ILE A 12 -8.85 4.68 3.92
N LEU A 13 -9.74 5.01 2.98
CA LEU A 13 -10.11 6.37 2.63
C LEU A 13 -11.12 7.00 3.60
N GLU A 14 -11.94 6.24 4.32
CA GLU A 14 -12.93 6.71 5.31
C GLU A 14 -12.26 7.23 6.57
N ILE A 15 -11.08 6.70 6.93
CA ILE A 15 -10.19 7.35 7.90
C ILE A 15 -9.87 8.80 7.45
N SER A 16 -9.96 9.07 6.14
CA SER A 16 -9.76 10.39 5.52
C SER A 16 -11.03 11.24 5.41
N HIS A 17 -12.24 10.78 5.77
CA HIS A 17 -13.48 11.57 5.60
C HIS A 17 -13.71 12.67 6.65
N THR A 18 -12.75 12.92 7.54
CA THR A 18 -12.78 14.12 8.39
C THR A 18 -12.30 15.32 7.57
N ARG A 19 -13.00 16.48 7.63
CA ARG A 19 -12.72 17.83 7.07
C ARG A 19 -11.69 17.93 5.92
N ALA A 20 -11.99 18.67 4.84
CA ALA A 20 -11.09 18.86 3.69
C ALA A 20 -9.59 19.12 4.03
N GLU A 21 -9.31 19.92 5.07
CA GLU A 21 -7.95 20.15 5.58
C GLU A 21 -7.30 18.91 6.23
N THR A 22 -8.09 18.08 6.91
CA THR A 22 -7.66 16.79 7.50
C THR A 22 -7.49 15.73 6.42
N VAL A 23 -8.34 15.69 5.37
CA VAL A 23 -8.10 14.86 4.17
C VAL A 23 -6.76 15.23 3.55
N GLN A 24 -6.45 16.53 3.45
CA GLN A 24 -5.21 17.02 2.85
C GLN A 24 -3.99 16.66 3.72
N LYS A 25 -4.07 16.84 5.04
CA LYS A 25 -3.04 16.39 5.98
C LYS A 25 -2.88 14.86 6.02
N LEU A 26 -3.96 14.11 5.87
CA LEU A 26 -3.91 12.64 5.82
C LEU A 26 -3.36 12.16 4.47
N ALA A 27 -3.74 12.82 3.38
CA ALA A 27 -3.15 12.60 2.07
C ALA A 27 -1.66 12.93 2.08
N GLU A 28 -1.23 14.06 2.66
CA GLU A 28 0.18 14.41 2.93
C GLU A 28 0.90 13.36 3.78
N ALA A 29 0.23 12.83 4.81
CA ALA A 29 0.76 11.73 5.62
C ALA A 29 0.90 10.43 4.83
N ILE A 30 0.04 10.19 3.84
CA ILE A 30 0.05 9.01 2.97
C ILE A 30 0.91 9.23 1.71
N TYR A 31 1.28 10.47 1.35
CA TYR A 31 2.28 10.75 0.30
C TYR A 31 3.70 10.32 0.73
N LYS A 32 3.88 9.98 2.00
CA LYS A 32 4.98 9.15 2.49
C LYS A 32 4.44 7.75 2.81
N PRO A 33 5.17 6.68 2.50
CA PRO A 33 4.71 5.33 2.77
C PRO A 33 4.63 5.12 4.28
N LYS A 34 3.45 4.75 4.77
CA LYS A 34 3.16 4.60 6.19
C LYS A 34 3.04 3.13 6.57
N ILE A 35 3.86 2.69 7.51
CA ILE A 35 3.76 1.35 8.12
C ILE A 35 2.64 1.39 9.16
N LEU A 36 1.72 0.43 9.10
CA LEU A 36 0.53 0.39 9.97
C LEU A 36 0.59 -0.72 11.03
N THR A 37 1.56 -1.64 10.94
CA THR A 37 1.60 -2.84 11.77
C THR A 37 2.95 -3.06 12.43
N VAL A 38 2.93 -3.84 13.50
CA VAL A 38 4.14 -4.28 14.21
C VAL A 38 4.91 -5.28 13.33
N ARG A 39 6.22 -5.28 13.52
CA ARG A 39 7.14 -6.20 12.85
C ARG A 39 6.88 -7.64 13.29
N LYS A 40 6.73 -8.56 12.33
CA LYS A 40 6.55 -10.01 12.56
C LYS A 40 6.89 -10.81 11.31
N GLN A 41 7.08 -12.12 11.47
CA GLN A 41 7.29 -13.02 10.35
C GLN A 41 6.07 -13.12 9.44
N ARG A 42 6.29 -13.00 8.14
CA ARG A 42 5.26 -13.05 7.09
C ARG A 42 5.77 -13.82 5.89
N ASN A 43 4.95 -14.72 5.35
CA ASN A 43 5.34 -15.57 4.22
C ASN A 43 4.90 -14.98 2.88
N PHE A 44 3.68 -14.43 2.83
CA PHE A 44 3.07 -13.95 1.59
C PHE A 44 2.49 -12.56 1.77
N ILE A 45 2.93 -11.62 0.91
CA ILE A 45 2.45 -10.25 0.92
C ILE A 45 1.85 -9.94 -0.43
N ALA A 46 0.56 -9.61 -0.45
CA ALA A 46 -0.09 -9.08 -1.64
C ALA A 46 0.19 -7.58 -1.75
N VAL A 47 0.65 -7.13 -2.91
CA VAL A 47 0.81 -5.71 -3.22
C VAL A 47 -0.06 -5.38 -4.42
N ASP A 48 -0.86 -4.34 -4.27
CA ASP A 48 -1.80 -3.89 -5.29
C ASP A 48 -1.62 -2.39 -5.58
N GLU A 49 -1.84 -2.02 -6.85
CA GLU A 49 -1.89 -0.66 -7.33
C GLU A 49 -3.32 -0.34 -7.78
N THR A 50 -3.95 0.62 -7.11
CA THR A 50 -5.25 1.15 -7.53
C THR A 50 -5.11 2.58 -8.04
N VAL A 51 -5.61 2.86 -9.24
CA VAL A 51 -5.72 4.23 -9.75
C VAL A 51 -6.88 4.94 -9.07
N ILE A 52 -6.61 6.09 -8.46
CA ILE A 52 -7.62 6.93 -7.78
C ILE A 52 -7.59 8.37 -8.32
N LYS A 53 -8.65 9.13 -8.08
CA LYS A 53 -8.75 10.55 -8.45
C LYS A 53 -8.89 11.40 -7.18
N ILE A 54 -7.90 12.25 -6.91
CA ILE A 54 -7.89 13.17 -5.77
C ILE A 54 -7.85 14.59 -6.32
N ASN A 55 -8.78 15.45 -5.92
CA ASN A 55 -8.88 16.85 -6.37
C ASN A 55 -8.80 17.01 -7.90
N GLY A 56 -9.49 16.14 -8.64
CA GLY A 56 -9.48 16.16 -10.11
C GLY A 56 -8.26 15.52 -10.76
N GLN A 57 -7.21 15.20 -10.00
CA GLN A 57 -5.95 14.68 -10.53
C GLN A 57 -5.84 13.16 -10.33
N LYS A 58 -5.29 12.47 -11.33
CA LYS A 58 -4.96 11.05 -11.25
C LYS A 58 -3.83 10.82 -10.24
N ARG A 59 -3.99 9.80 -9.41
CA ARG A 59 -3.02 9.33 -8.40
C ARG A 59 -3.01 7.80 -8.37
N PHE A 60 -1.96 7.24 -7.78
CA PHE A 60 -1.77 5.79 -7.63
C PHE A 60 -1.71 5.46 -6.15
N LEU A 61 -2.66 4.66 -5.67
CA LEU A 61 -2.69 4.12 -4.32
C LEU A 61 -2.02 2.75 -4.35
N TRP A 62 -0.91 2.64 -3.63
CA TRP A 62 -0.20 1.41 -3.36
C TRP A 62 -0.63 0.90 -2.00
N ALA A 63 -0.95 -0.38 -1.92
CA ALA A 63 -1.29 -1.03 -0.66
C ALA A 63 -0.64 -2.41 -0.58
N ALA A 64 -0.07 -2.72 0.58
CA ALA A 64 0.53 -4.00 0.88
C ALA A 64 -0.23 -4.67 2.02
N ILE A 65 -0.61 -5.93 1.83
CA ILE A 65 -1.42 -6.70 2.76
C ILE A 65 -0.79 -8.06 2.99
N ASP A 66 -0.76 -8.49 4.25
CA ASP A 66 -0.45 -9.87 4.58
C ASP A 66 -1.58 -10.79 4.14
N VAL A 67 -1.27 -11.77 3.30
CA VAL A 67 -2.27 -12.69 2.72
C VAL A 67 -2.90 -13.57 3.79
N GLU A 68 -2.13 -13.95 4.81
CA GLU A 68 -2.57 -14.86 5.87
C GLU A 68 -3.47 -14.12 6.87
N SER A 69 -2.94 -13.05 7.49
CA SER A 69 -3.66 -12.31 8.53
C SER A 69 -4.66 -11.28 8.00
N LYS A 70 -4.62 -10.95 6.70
CA LYS A 70 -5.38 -9.85 6.07
C LYS A 70 -5.06 -8.46 6.63
N GLU A 71 -3.97 -8.32 7.37
CA GLU A 71 -3.51 -7.03 7.89
C GLU A 71 -2.96 -6.14 6.76
N ILE A 72 -3.33 -4.86 6.77
CA ILE A 72 -2.72 -3.86 5.90
C ILE A 72 -1.38 -3.45 6.50
N LEU A 73 -0.28 -3.71 5.78
CA LEU A 73 1.09 -3.47 6.25
C LEU A 73 1.53 -2.04 5.97
N ALA A 74 1.26 -1.56 4.75
CA ALA A 74 1.59 -0.21 4.36
C ALA A 74 0.66 0.30 3.26
N VAL A 75 0.51 1.62 3.21
CA VAL A 75 -0.17 2.35 2.13
C VAL A 75 0.68 3.53 1.68
N TRP A 76 0.63 3.85 0.39
CA TRP A 76 1.32 5.01 -0.19
C TRP A 76 0.53 5.57 -1.37
N ILE A 77 0.34 6.88 -1.41
CA ILE A 77 -0.23 7.57 -2.58
C ILE A 77 0.89 8.27 -3.34
N THR A 78 0.99 8.00 -4.64
CA THR A 78 1.98 8.65 -5.50
C THR A 78 1.33 9.37 -6.68
N ALA A 79 2.02 10.41 -7.17
CA ALA A 79 1.60 11.13 -8.38
C ALA A 79 1.97 10.38 -9.67
N THR A 80 3.02 9.55 -9.62
CA THR A 80 3.55 8.81 -10.76
C THR A 80 3.68 7.33 -10.45
N ARG A 81 3.58 6.50 -11.48
CA ARG A 81 3.91 5.08 -11.46
C ARG A 81 5.22 4.85 -12.21
N ASN A 82 6.25 4.38 -11.51
CA ASN A 82 7.50 3.93 -12.11
C ASN A 82 8.17 2.85 -11.23
N TRP A 83 9.20 2.22 -11.76
CA TRP A 83 9.93 1.14 -11.08
C TRP A 83 10.56 1.60 -9.74
N TRP A 84 11.06 2.83 -9.66
CA TRP A 84 11.67 3.38 -8.45
C TRP A 84 10.66 3.49 -7.31
N VAL A 85 9.46 4.00 -7.61
CA VAL A 85 8.34 4.06 -6.66
C VAL A 85 7.95 2.66 -6.18
N ALA A 86 7.84 1.69 -7.09
CA ALA A 86 7.51 0.31 -6.71
C ALA A 86 8.58 -0.29 -5.79
N ARG A 87 9.87 -0.09 -6.11
CA ARG A 87 11.01 -0.52 -5.30
C ARG A 87 10.98 0.11 -3.91
N ASP A 88 10.82 1.42 -3.82
CA ASP A 88 10.80 2.15 -2.55
C ASP A 88 9.64 1.69 -1.66
N PHE A 89 8.48 1.43 -2.26
CA PHE A 89 7.33 0.90 -1.55
C PHE A 89 7.64 -0.47 -0.93
N ILE A 90 8.20 -1.39 -1.73
CA ILE A 90 8.59 -2.73 -1.27
C ILE A 90 9.59 -2.65 -0.12
N LEU A 91 10.60 -1.76 -0.22
CA LEU A 91 11.58 -1.56 0.86
C LEU A 91 10.93 -1.08 2.16
N VAL A 92 9.88 -0.26 2.08
CA VAL A 92 9.15 0.18 3.27
C VAL A 92 8.33 -0.95 3.87
N VAL A 93 7.67 -1.75 3.04
CA VAL A 93 6.93 -2.94 3.50
C VAL A 93 7.85 -3.94 4.19
N LEU A 94 9.06 -4.15 3.68
CA LEU A 94 10.03 -5.07 4.28
C LEU A 94 10.46 -4.66 5.69
N LYS A 95 10.42 -3.36 6.04
CA LYS A 95 10.69 -2.91 7.41
C LYS A 95 9.68 -3.43 8.41
N SER A 96 8.46 -3.74 7.98
CA SER A 96 7.46 -4.39 8.84
C SER A 96 7.59 -5.90 8.87
N CYS A 97 8.50 -6.52 8.13
CA CYS A 97 8.59 -7.98 8.02
C CYS A 97 9.82 -8.55 8.73
N GLU A 98 9.65 -9.76 9.27
CA GLU A 98 10.75 -10.63 9.68
C GLU A 98 10.87 -11.76 8.65
N GLY A 99 12.10 -12.10 8.27
CA GLY A 99 12.35 -13.08 7.22
C GLY A 99 12.23 -12.51 5.79
N ARG A 100 12.04 -13.42 4.83
CA ARG A 100 12.02 -13.14 3.38
C ARG A 100 10.64 -13.48 2.81
N PRO A 101 9.67 -12.56 2.87
CA PRO A 101 8.34 -12.80 2.31
C PRO A 101 8.38 -12.90 0.78
N VAL A 102 7.45 -13.67 0.22
CA VAL A 102 7.14 -13.70 -1.20
C VAL A 102 6.10 -12.63 -1.50
N PHE A 103 6.36 -11.78 -2.50
CA PHE A 103 5.42 -10.75 -2.93
C PHE A 103 4.54 -11.28 -4.06
N LEU A 104 3.23 -11.12 -3.89
CA LEU A 104 2.21 -11.41 -4.88
C LEU A 104 1.72 -10.09 -5.45
N ILE A 105 2.04 -9.83 -6.71
CA ILE A 105 1.64 -8.63 -7.44
C ILE A 105 0.69 -9.08 -8.55
N ASP A 106 -0.34 -8.29 -8.87
CA ASP A 106 -1.24 -8.69 -9.96
C ASP A 106 -0.46 -8.91 -11.27
N ASN A 107 -0.69 -10.08 -11.88
CA ASN A 107 0.04 -10.69 -13.00
C ASN A 107 1.51 -11.10 -12.79
N ALA A 108 2.05 -11.09 -11.55
CA ALA A 108 3.41 -11.60 -11.29
C ALA A 108 3.62 -12.12 -9.85
N ARG A 109 4.29 -13.27 -9.71
CA ARG A 109 4.88 -13.69 -8.43
C ARG A 109 6.33 -13.22 -8.41
N VAL A 110 6.69 -12.40 -7.43
CA VAL A 110 8.06 -11.89 -7.29
C VAL A 110 8.60 -12.30 -5.93
N GLN A 111 9.61 -13.16 -5.94
CA GLN A 111 10.44 -13.39 -4.77
C GLN A 111 11.55 -12.34 -4.78
N VAL A 112 11.52 -11.42 -3.83
CA VAL A 112 12.52 -10.37 -3.75
C VAL A 112 13.73 -10.91 -3.00
N CYS A 113 14.79 -11.25 -3.73
CA CYS A 113 16.08 -11.65 -3.18
C CYS A 113 16.93 -10.39 -2.98
N PHE A 114 17.34 -10.12 -1.74
CA PHE A 114 18.39 -9.16 -1.39
C PHE A 114 19.64 -9.91 -0.94
#